data_AF-A0A8J7YQ10-F1
#
_entry.id   AF-A0A8J7YQ10-F1
#
_cell.length_a   1.000
_cell.length_b   1.000
_cell.length_c   1.000
_cell.angle_alpha   90.00
_cell.angle_beta   90.00
_cell.angle_gamma   90.00
#
_symmetry.space_group_name_H-M   'P 1'
#
loop_
_entity.id
_entity.type
_entity.pdbx_description
1 polymer ?
#
loop_
_entity_poly.entity_id
_entity_poly.type
_entity_poly.pdbx_seq_one_letter_code
_entity_poly.pdbx_strand_id
1 'polypeptide(L)' 'MAGKFVIVDTSSIIFGLSKKHDVFSALEEHFPGYSLLISQGIMNEIKGIASGNGRYAKYA' A
#
# COMPACT_ATOMS: atom_id res chain seq x y z
N MET A 1 2.52 8.44 -24.49
CA MET A 1 2.19 7.02 -24.29
C MET A 1 1.52 6.90 -22.93
N ALA A 2 0.30 6.37 -22.85
CA ALA A 2 -0.33 6.14 -21.56
C ALA A 2 0.39 4.96 -20.88
N GLY A 3 1.15 5.25 -19.81
CA GLY A 3 1.76 4.21 -18.99
C GLY A 3 0.70 3.31 -18.36
N LYS A 4 1.06 2.09 -18.00
CA LYS A 4 0.18 1.22 -17.20
C LYS A 4 0.46 1.47 -15.72
N PHE A 5 -0.60 1.51 -14.92
CA PHE A 5 -0.53 1.89 -13.52
C PHE A 5 -1.10 0.80 -12.62
N VAL A 6 -0.53 0.66 -11.44
CA VAL A 6 -1.11 -0.11 -10.32
C VAL A 6 -1.43 0.88 -9.21
N ILE A 7 -2.70 0.96 -8.83
CA ILE A 7 -3.12 1.75 -7.67
C ILE A 7 -3.14 0.83 -6.47
N VAL A 8 -2.36 1.14 -5.44
CA VAL A 8 -2.25 0.33 -4.23
C VAL A 8 -3.20 0.88 -3.17
N ASP A 9 -4.05 0.02 -2.61
CA ASP A 9 -4.97 0.35 -1.52
C ASP A 9 -4.32 0.22 -0.13
N THR A 10 -4.83 0.96 0.86
CA THR A 10 -4.38 0.89 2.26
C THR A 10 -4.47 -0.55 2.80
N SER A 11 -5.56 -1.26 2.52
CA SER A 11 -5.79 -2.62 3.03
C SER A 11 -4.76 -3.64 2.51
N SER A 12 -4.36 -3.51 1.24
CA SER A 12 -3.32 -4.36 0.62
C SER A 12 -1.97 -4.18 1.31
N ILE A 13 -1.60 -2.94 1.65
CA ILE A 13 -0.35 -2.62 2.36
C ILE A 13 -0.38 -3.22 3.77
N ILE A 14 -1.47 -2.99 4.52
CA ILE A 14 -1.63 -3.56 5.88
C ILE A 14 -1.57 -5.09 5.84
N PHE A 15 -2.25 -5.71 4.88
CA PHE A 15 -2.28 -7.15 4.75
C PHE A 15 -0.87 -7.71 4.51
N GLY A 16 -0.10 -7.15 3.57
CA GLY A 16 1.28 -7.57 3.32
C GLY A 16 2.18 -7.41 4.55
N LEU A 17 2.07 -6.28 5.25
CA LEU A 17 2.79 -6.05 6.51
C LEU A 17 2.46 -7.12 7.56
N SER A 18 1.17 -7.48 7.73
CA SER A 18 0.74 -8.52 8.68
C SER A 18 1.31 -9.91 8.36
N LYS A 19 1.65 -10.16 7.08
CA LYS A 19 2.25 -11.40 6.60
C LYS A 19 3.77 -11.34 6.51
N LYS A 20 4.40 -10.24 6.94
CA LYS A 20 5.84 -9.96 6.75
C LYS A 20 6.26 -10.11 5.29
N HIS A 21 5.41 -9.65 4.38
CA HIS A 21 5.59 -9.74 2.94
C HIS A 21 5.76 -8.35 2.33
N ASP A 22 6.78 -8.19 1.49
CA ASP A 22 7.01 -6.93 0.77
C ASP A 22 6.05 -6.81 -0.42
N VAL A 23 5.01 -5.99 -0.22
CA VAL A 23 3.98 -5.74 -1.23
C VAL A 23 4.57 -5.07 -2.48
N PHE A 24 5.56 -4.19 -2.33
CA PHE A 24 6.11 -3.44 -3.45
C PHE A 24 6.95 -4.34 -4.34
N SER A 25 7.81 -5.18 -3.75
CA SER A 25 8.56 -6.19 -4.50
C SER A 25 7.65 -7.17 -5.22
N ALA A 26 6.59 -7.65 -4.55
CA ALA A 26 5.63 -8.57 -5.16
C ALA A 26 4.89 -7.95 -6.35
N LEU A 27 4.51 -6.67 -6.24
CA LEU A 27 3.86 -5.93 -7.32
C LEU A 27 4.80 -5.68 -8.50
N GLU A 28 6.08 -5.38 -8.25
CA GLU A 28 7.07 -5.20 -9.30
C GLU A 28 7.34 -6.49 -10.09
N GLU A 29 7.36 -7.64 -9.40
CA GLU A 29 7.50 -8.96 -10.02
C GLU A 29 6.27 -9.33 -10.87
N HIS A 30 5.06 -9.06 -10.38
CA HIS A 30 3.82 -9.43 -11.07
C HIS A 30 3.40 -8.43 -12.16
N PHE A 31 3.77 -7.16 -12.03
CA PHE A 31 3.41 -6.07 -12.95
C PHE A 31 4.66 -5.31 -13.42
N PRO A 32 5.59 -5.99 -14.13
CA PRO A 32 6.83 -5.37 -14.56
C PRO A 32 6.57 -4.20 -15.52
N GLY A 33 7.22 -3.06 -15.25
CA GLY A 33 7.10 -1.84 -16.04
C GLY A 33 5.83 -1.01 -15.79
N TYR A 34 5.03 -1.38 -14.77
CA TYR A 34 3.90 -0.56 -14.34
C TYR A 34 4.37 0.46 -13.31
N SER A 35 3.83 1.69 -13.38
CA SER A 35 4.04 2.68 -12.33
C SER A 35 3.12 2.40 -11.15
N LEU A 36 3.71 2.23 -9.96
CA LEU A 36 2.94 2.11 -8.73
C LEU A 36 2.48 3.50 -8.28
N LEU A 37 1.19 3.64 -8.00
CA LEU A 37 0.56 4.87 -7.53
C LEU A 37 -0.06 4.65 -6.15
N ILE A 38 0.23 5.55 -5.23
CA ILE A 38 -0.41 5.62 -3.92
C ILE A 38 -1.08 6.99 -3.84
N SER A 39 -2.38 7.01 -3.53
CA SER A 39 -3.09 8.27 -3.38
C SER A 39 -2.68 8.98 -2.08
N GLN A 40 -2.80 10.30 -2.07
CA GLN A 40 -2.54 11.08 -0.86
C GLN A 40 -3.45 10.68 0.31
N GLY A 41 -4.69 10.26 0.03
CA GLY A 41 -5.63 9.77 1.03
C GLY A 41 -5.13 8.51 1.72
N ILE A 42 -4.60 7.55 0.95
CA ILE A 42 -4.01 6.31 1.47
C ILE A 42 -2.79 6.61 2.33
N MET A 43 -1.93 7.54 1.88
CA MET A 43 -0.79 7.97 2.67
C MET A 43 -1.20 8.58 4.02
N ASN A 44 -2.30 9.33 4.06
CA ASN A 44 -2.84 9.89 5.28
C ASN A 44 -3.44 8.82 6.21
N GLU A 45 -4.10 7.80 5.67
CA GLU A 45 -4.61 6.67 6.45
C GLU A 45 -3.47 5.87 7.09
N ILE A 46 -2.42 5.55 6.33
CA ILE A 46 -1.24 4.84 6.83
C ILE A 46 -0.58 5.62 7.97
N LYS A 47 -0.42 6.94 7.83
CA LYS A 47 0.09 7.81 8.90
C LYS A 47 -0.83 7.83 10.11
N GLY A 48 -2.15 7.83 9.90
CA GLY A 48 -3.13 7.71 10.97
C GLY A 48 -2.99 6.41 11.75
N ILE A 49 -2.78 5.29 11.06
CA ILE A 49 -2.55 3.97 11.68
C ILE A 49 -1.24 3.97 12.47
N ALA A 50 -0.14 4.43 11.88
CA ALA A 50 1.17 4.47 12.55
C ALA A 50 1.19 5.37 13.80
N SER A 51 0.33 6.40 13.86
CA SER A 51 0.20 7.28 15.01
C SER A 51 -0.80 6.80 16.07
N GLY A 52 -1.36 5.60 15.91
CA GLY A 52 -2.34 5.03 16.85
C GLY A 52 -3.74 5.64 16.76
N ASN A 53 -3.96 6.59 15.85
CA ASN A 53 -5.21 7.35 15.70
C ASN A 53 -6.09 6.86 14.53
N GLY A 54 -5.63 5.86 13.78
CA GLY A 54 -6.33 5.30 12.63
C GLY A 54 -7.36 4.24 13.00
N ARG A 55 -8.41 4.09 12.19
CA ARG A 55 -9.47 3.07 12.35
C ARG A 55 -8.93 1.63 12.46
N TYR A 56 -7.73 1.38 11.95
CA TYR A 56 -7.01 0.10 11.97
C TYR A 56 -5.80 0.05 12.91
N ALA A 57 -5.59 1.05 13.77
CA ALA A 57 -4.50 1.06 14.77
C ALA A 57 -4.54 -0.15 15.73
N LYS A 58 -5.68 -0.84 15.84
CA LYS A 58 -5.83 -2.08 16.62
C LYS A 58 -5.11 -3.30 16.03
N TYR A 59 -4.71 -3.25 14.76
CA TYR A 59 -4.14 -4.38 14.02
C TYR A 59 -2.67 -4.17 13.61
N ALA A 60 -2.07 -3.03 13.98
CA ALA A 60 -0.67 -2.71 13.76
C ALA A 60 0.19 -3.09 14.97
#